data_AF-A0A8T7GJ33-F1
#
_entry.id   AF-A0A8T7GJ33-F1
#
_cell.length_a   1.000
_cell.length_b   1.000
_cell.length_c   1.000
_cell.angle_alpha   90.00
_cell.angle_beta   90.00
_cell.angle_gamma   90.00
#
_symmetry.space_group_name_H-M   'P 1'
#
loop_
_entity.id
_entity.type
_entity.pdbx_description
1 polymer ?
#
loop_
_entity_poly.entity_id
_entity_poly.type
_entity_poly.pdbx_seq_one_letter_code
_entity_poly.pdbx_strand_id
1 'polypeptide(L)'
;MNEQIPIDSKILDELIKNPTVLKIVNIVNLASVSMLELIEFNCTIHEINFCLANKVLKFDRTISSSEKSPDEHIPKGEYYNENLNKKVRLTEIGIYILDVLEESTVQNRSFTIPESNLSLSINIGDFVK
;
A
#
# COMPACT_ATOMS: atom_id res chain seq x y z
N MET A 1 -16.01 -4.86 -20.70
CA MET A 1 -17.09 -4.48 -19.76
C MET A 1 -16.40 -4.18 -18.44
N ASN A 2 -16.35 -2.93 -18.03
CA ASN A 2 -15.78 -2.54 -16.74
C ASN A 2 -16.82 -2.86 -15.67
N GLU A 3 -16.66 -3.97 -14.97
CA GLU A 3 -17.44 -4.27 -13.77
C GLU A 3 -17.04 -3.26 -12.71
N GLN A 4 -17.80 -2.16 -12.60
CA GLN A 4 -17.68 -1.25 -11.47
C GLN A 4 -18.18 -2.01 -10.24
N ILE A 5 -17.25 -2.48 -9.40
CA ILE A 5 -17.59 -3.07 -8.12
C ILE A 5 -18.12 -1.93 -7.24
N PRO A 6 -19.40 -1.92 -6.83
CA PRO A 6 -19.89 -0.92 -5.89
C PRO A 6 -19.20 -1.17 -4.55
N ILE A 7 -18.21 -0.36 -4.23
CA ILE A 7 -17.54 -0.37 -2.93
C ILE A 7 -18.37 0.51 -2.00
N ASP A 8 -18.84 -0.05 -0.89
CA ASP A 8 -19.47 0.73 0.17
C ASP A 8 -18.46 1.74 0.72
N SER A 9 -18.80 3.02 0.66
CA SER A 9 -17.92 4.12 1.11
C SER A 9 -17.51 3.97 2.57
N LYS A 10 -18.37 3.38 3.42
CA LYS A 10 -18.03 3.14 4.84
C LYS A 10 -16.92 2.11 4.99
N ILE A 11 -16.98 1.04 4.20
CA ILE A 11 -15.95 -0.01 4.22
C ILE A 11 -14.63 0.56 3.71
N LEU A 12 -14.68 1.39 2.67
CA LEU A 12 -13.47 2.04 2.15
C LEU A 12 -12.83 2.97 3.18
N ASP A 13 -13.63 3.78 3.89
CA ASP A 13 -13.15 4.66 4.96
C ASP A 13 -12.51 3.87 6.11
N GLU A 14 -13.07 2.71 6.46
CA GLU A 14 -12.51 1.82 7.48
C GLU A 14 -11.17 1.23 7.02
N LEU A 15 -11.06 0.82 5.76
CA LEU A 15 -9.83 0.27 5.19
C LEU A 15 -8.70 1.31 5.10
N ILE A 16 -9.01 2.55 4.71
CA ILE A 16 -8.03 3.65 4.64
C ILE A 16 -7.50 4.02 6.03
N LYS A 17 -8.30 3.83 7.08
CA LYS A 17 -7.86 4.11 8.46
C LYS A 17 -7.17 2.93 9.13
N ASN A 18 -7.18 1.76 8.49
CA ASN A 18 -6.66 0.53 9.09
C ASN A 18 -5.13 0.44 8.91
N PRO A 19 -4.33 0.46 10.00
CA PRO A 19 -2.87 0.47 9.90
C PRO A 19 -2.30 -0.78 9.23
N THR A 20 -2.96 -1.93 9.38
CA THR A 20 -2.57 -3.17 8.69
C THR A 20 -2.69 -3.03 7.17
N VAL A 21 -3.78 -2.42 6.70
CA VAL A 21 -4.02 -2.19 5.28
C VAL A 21 -2.96 -1.23 4.73
N LEU A 22 -2.70 -0.10 5.41
CA LEU A 22 -1.72 0.88 4.94
C LEU A 22 -0.30 0.31 4.88
N LYS A 23 0.08 -0.49 5.87
CA LYS A 23 1.35 -1.22 5.88
C LYS A 23 1.48 -2.13 4.67
N ILE A 24 0.49 -3.01 4.44
CA ILE A 24 0.52 -3.99 3.36
C ILE A 24 0.49 -3.30 1.98
N VAL A 25 -0.34 -2.28 1.81
CA VAL A 25 -0.46 -1.54 0.55
C VAL A 25 0.87 -0.87 0.18
N ASN A 26 1.57 -0.27 1.14
CA ASN A 26 2.90 0.30 0.93
C ASN A 26 3.97 -0.74 0.57
N ILE A 27 3.87 -1.98 1.10
CA ILE A 27 4.83 -3.05 0.81
C ILE A 27 4.63 -3.63 -0.60
N VAL A 28 3.38 -3.84 -1.03
CA VAL A 28 3.04 -4.46 -2.33
C VAL A 28 3.12 -3.46 -3.49
N ASN A 29 3.75 -2.30 -3.30
CA ASN A 29 3.73 -1.16 -4.21
C ASN A 29 3.93 -1.55 -5.71
N LEU A 30 2.81 -1.51 -6.45
CA LEU A 30 2.62 -1.73 -7.90
C LEU A 30 3.16 -3.05 -8.51
N ALA A 31 3.87 -3.88 -7.75
CA ALA A 31 4.39 -5.17 -8.20
C ALA A 31 3.81 -6.32 -7.38
N SER A 32 3.74 -7.50 -7.98
CA SER A 32 3.30 -8.69 -7.28
C SER A 32 4.38 -9.20 -6.33
N VAL A 33 4.04 -9.37 -5.06
CA VAL A 33 4.93 -9.80 -3.97
C VAL A 33 4.49 -11.19 -3.49
N SER A 34 5.42 -12.08 -3.18
CA SER A 34 5.13 -13.39 -2.60
C SER A 34 4.62 -13.27 -1.17
N MET A 35 3.81 -14.23 -0.71
CA MET A 35 3.38 -14.24 0.69
C MET A 35 4.55 -14.42 1.67
N LEU A 36 5.62 -15.09 1.24
CA LEU A 36 6.87 -15.17 2.01
C LEU A 36 7.53 -13.81 2.20
N GLU A 37 7.70 -13.02 1.13
CA GLU A 37 8.26 -11.67 1.22
C GLU A 37 7.43 -10.78 2.17
N LEU A 38 6.09 -10.88 2.14
CA LEU A 38 5.25 -10.16 3.10
C LEU A 38 5.57 -10.52 4.56
N ILE A 39 5.82 -11.80 4.84
CA ILE A 39 6.20 -12.27 6.18
C ILE A 39 7.59 -11.74 6.57
N GLU A 40 8.54 -11.72 5.63
CA GLU A 40 9.87 -11.11 5.82
C GLU A 40 9.79 -9.60 6.10
N PHE A 41 8.78 -8.91 5.55
CA PHE A 41 8.43 -7.52 5.90
C PHE A 41 7.58 -7.39 7.18
N ASN A 42 7.62 -8.40 8.05
CA ASN A 42 6.90 -8.48 9.32
C ASN A 42 5.36 -8.42 9.19
N CYS A 43 4.76 -8.77 8.05
CA CYS A 43 3.32 -8.97 7.96
C CYS A 43 2.94 -10.32 8.56
N THR A 44 2.03 -10.31 9.53
CA THR A 44 1.52 -11.57 10.08
C THR A 44 0.54 -12.22 9.10
N ILE A 45 0.38 -13.54 9.20
CA ILE A 45 -0.58 -14.29 8.39
C ILE A 45 -1.99 -13.73 8.55
N HIS A 46 -2.37 -13.33 9.77
CA HIS A 46 -3.66 -12.71 10.04
C HIS A 46 -3.84 -11.39 9.28
N GLU A 47 -2.80 -10.56 9.23
CA GLU A 47 -2.80 -9.30 8.46
C GLU A 47 -2.97 -9.53 6.96
N ILE A 48 -2.27 -10.52 6.40
CA ILE A 48 -2.37 -10.90 4.99
C ILE A 48 -3.77 -11.44 4.67
N ASN A 49 -4.29 -12.36 5.51
CA ASN A 49 -5.63 -12.93 5.36
C ASN A 49 -6.72 -11.86 5.47
N PHE A 50 -6.55 -10.89 6.37
CA PHE A 50 -7.44 -9.74 6.49
C PHE A 50 -7.49 -8.93 5.18
N CYS A 51 -6.34 -8.64 4.58
CA CYS A 51 -6.28 -7.90 3.33
C CYS A 51 -6.85 -8.69 2.13
N LEU A 52 -6.67 -10.00 2.09
CA LEU A 52 -7.29 -10.88 1.09
C LEU A 52 -8.82 -10.93 1.25
N ALA A 53 -9.30 -11.11 2.49
CA ALA A 53 -10.74 -11.18 2.79
C ALA A 53 -11.47 -9.87 2.46
N ASN A 54 -10.80 -8.72 2.65
CA ASN A 54 -11.32 -7.40 2.32
C ASN A 54 -11.04 -6.96 0.88
N LYS A 55 -10.54 -7.87 0.03
CA LYS A 55 -10.24 -7.60 -1.39
C LYS A 55 -9.27 -6.44 -1.61
N VAL A 56 -8.40 -6.14 -0.64
CA VAL A 56 -7.27 -5.21 -0.82
C VAL A 56 -6.19 -5.89 -1.66
N LEU A 57 -5.97 -7.18 -1.40
CA LEU A 57 -5.08 -8.06 -2.15
C LEU A 57 -5.86 -9.08 -2.97
N LYS A 58 -5.24 -9.54 -4.05
CA LYS A 58 -5.65 -10.74 -4.79
C LYS A 58 -4.41 -11.54 -5.17
N PHE A 59 -4.57 -12.85 -5.33
CA PHE A 59 -3.51 -13.68 -5.89
C PHE A 59 -3.18 -13.23 -7.32
N ASP A 60 -1.89 -13.10 -7.60
CA ASP A 60 -1.40 -12.81 -8.93
C ASP A 60 -1.40 -14.10 -9.75
N ARG A 61 -2.34 -14.19 -10.69
CA ARG A 61 -2.46 -15.33 -11.61
C ARG A 61 -1.44 -15.13 -12.74
N THR A 62 -0.16 -15.35 -12.45
CA THR A 62 0.83 -15.53 -13.52
C THR A 62 0.58 -16.87 -14.20
N ILE A 63 -0.21 -16.82 -15.28
CA ILE A 63 -0.32 -17.78 -16.39
C ILE A 63 0.00 -19.24 -16.01
N SER A 64 -0.89 -19.89 -15.26
CA SER A 64 -1.07 -21.34 -15.36
C SER A 64 -2.50 -21.61 -15.76
N SER A 65 -2.67 -21.78 -17.07
CA SER A 65 -3.88 -22.27 -17.71
C SER A 65 -4.12 -23.71 -17.28
N SER A 66 -4.93 -23.94 -16.25
CA SER A 66 -5.88 -25.08 -16.15
C SER A 66 -6.60 -25.20 -14.80
N GLU A 67 -6.26 -24.40 -13.79
CA GLU A 67 -6.94 -24.53 -12.49
C GLU A 67 -8.15 -23.60 -12.43
N LYS A 68 -9.33 -24.22 -12.27
CA LYS A 68 -10.60 -23.57 -11.96
C LYS A 68 -10.37 -22.39 -11.03
N SER A 69 -10.99 -21.26 -11.33
CA SER A 69 -10.98 -20.05 -10.49
C SER A 69 -10.96 -20.41 -9.00
N PRO A 70 -9.86 -20.13 -8.27
CA PRO A 70 -9.77 -20.47 -6.85
C PRO A 70 -10.74 -19.64 -5.98
N ASP A 71 -11.53 -18.76 -6.59
CA ASP A 71 -12.54 -17.94 -5.92
C ASP A 71 -13.74 -18.74 -5.39
N GLU A 72 -13.89 -20.03 -5.72
CA GLU A 72 -15.11 -20.78 -5.39
C GLU A 72 -15.02 -21.70 -4.16
N HIS A 73 -13.84 -21.96 -3.58
CA HIS A 73 -13.73 -22.96 -2.50
C HIS A 73 -12.63 -22.73 -1.46
N ILE A 74 -12.10 -21.51 -1.28
CA ILE A 74 -11.20 -21.26 -0.15
C ILE A 74 -12.05 -20.90 1.08
N PRO A 75 -12.03 -21.71 2.16
CA PRO A 75 -12.74 -21.38 3.39
C PRO A 75 -12.23 -20.04 3.93
N LYS A 76 -13.17 -19.17 4.34
CA LYS A 76 -12.83 -17.88 4.96
C LYS A 76 -11.87 -18.12 6.14
N GLY A 77 -10.62 -17.67 6.00
CA GLY A 77 -9.71 -17.53 7.14
C GLY A 77 -8.35 -18.24 7.02
N GLU A 78 -8.18 -19.19 6.09
CA GLU A 78 -6.93 -19.95 5.98
C GLU A 78 -6.37 -19.96 4.55
N TYR A 79 -6.01 -18.77 4.04
CA TYR A 79 -5.36 -18.65 2.73
C TYR A 79 -3.89 -19.10 2.75
N TYR A 80 -3.36 -19.51 3.91
CA TYR A 80 -1.93 -19.59 4.18
C TYR A 80 -1.24 -20.87 3.69
N ASN A 81 -1.73 -22.05 4.09
CA ASN A 81 -0.96 -23.30 3.95
C ASN A 81 -0.72 -23.71 2.49
N GLU A 82 -1.68 -23.49 1.59
CA GLU A 82 -1.58 -23.93 0.19
C GLU A 82 -1.04 -22.85 -0.75
N ASN A 83 -0.87 -21.61 -0.28
CA ASN A 83 -0.59 -20.48 -1.15
C ASN A 83 0.71 -19.73 -0.81
N LEU A 84 1.51 -20.21 0.15
CA LEU A 84 2.75 -19.55 0.61
C LEU A 84 3.68 -19.09 -0.53
N ASN A 85 3.80 -19.94 -1.56
CA ASN A 85 4.65 -19.69 -2.74
C ASN A 85 3.97 -18.81 -3.80
N LYS A 86 2.67 -18.50 -3.64
CA LYS A 86 1.94 -17.66 -4.58
C LYS A 86 2.24 -16.19 -4.33
N LYS A 87 2.22 -15.44 -5.42
CA LYS A 87 2.31 -13.99 -5.38
C LYS A 87 0.93 -13.38 -5.19
N VAL A 88 0.88 -12.24 -4.53
CA VAL A 88 -0.29 -11.38 -4.38
C VAL A 88 0.01 -10.02 -4.98
N ARG A 89 -1.02 -9.34 -5.44
CA ARG A 89 -0.96 -7.98 -5.97
C ARG A 89 -2.13 -7.15 -5.45
N LEU A 90 -2.00 -5.84 -5.52
CA LEU A 90 -3.08 -4.92 -5.20
C LEU A 90 -4.27 -5.12 -6.15
N THR A 91 -5.47 -5.02 -5.60
CA THR A 91 -6.70 -4.83 -6.37
C THR A 91 -6.87 -3.35 -6.72
N GLU A 92 -7.95 -3.00 -7.42
CA GLU A 92 -8.32 -1.59 -7.64
C GLU A 92 -8.54 -0.84 -6.32
N ILE A 93 -9.08 -1.52 -5.30
CA ILE A 93 -9.21 -0.95 -3.94
C ILE A 93 -7.84 -0.68 -3.34
N GLY A 94 -6.93 -1.66 -3.41
CA GLY A 94 -5.58 -1.50 -2.89
C GLY A 94 -4.80 -0.39 -3.59
N ILE A 95 -4.95 -0.25 -4.91
CA ILE A 95 -4.33 0.84 -5.70
C ILE A 95 -4.92 2.19 -5.28
N TYR A 96 -6.25 2.31 -5.18
CA TYR A 96 -6.88 3.54 -4.73
C TYR A 96 -6.40 3.99 -3.34
N ILE A 97 -6.27 3.04 -2.40
CA ILE A 97 -5.74 3.33 -1.06
C ILE A 97 -4.27 3.80 -1.13
N LEU A 98 -3.46 3.21 -2.02
CA LEU A 98 -2.08 3.64 -2.26
C LEU A 98 -2.05 5.08 -2.79
N ASP A 99 -2.89 5.41 -3.77
CA ASP A 99 -2.97 6.75 -4.36
C ASP A 99 -3.33 7.80 -3.28
N VAL A 100 -4.33 7.51 -2.45
CA VAL A 100 -4.73 8.39 -1.32
C VAL A 100 -3.59 8.57 -0.32
N LEU A 101 -2.84 7.50 -0.02
CA LEU A 101 -1.67 7.57 0.84
C LEU A 101 -0.58 8.46 0.23
N GLU A 102 -0.24 8.25 -1.04
CA GLU A 102 0.79 9.02 -1.72
C GLU A 102 0.41 10.52 -1.78
N GLU A 103 -0.83 10.86 -2.13
CA GLU A 103 -1.34 12.23 -2.11
C GLU A 103 -1.22 12.87 -0.71
N SER A 104 -1.57 12.12 0.34
CA SER A 104 -1.45 12.60 1.72
C SER A 104 0.01 12.82 2.16
N THR A 105 0.95 12.00 1.67
CA THR A 105 2.38 12.18 1.98
C THR A 105 2.98 13.39 1.27
N VAL A 106 2.53 13.70 0.05
CA VAL A 106 2.96 14.89 -0.70
C VAL A 106 2.48 16.18 -0.01
N GLN A 107 1.25 16.18 0.51
CA GLN A 107 0.71 17.31 1.28
C GLN A 107 1.47 17.54 2.60
N ASN A 108 1.88 16.47 3.28
CA ASN A 108 2.63 16.56 4.55
C ASN A 108 4.10 16.96 4.38
N ARG A 109 4.70 16.81 3.18
CA ARG A 109 6.06 17.32 2.87
C ARG A 109 6.10 18.83 2.60
N SER A 110 4.96 19.52 2.59
CA SER A 110 4.87 20.96 2.31
C SER A 110 4.98 21.85 3.56
N PHE A 111 5.64 21.40 4.63
CA PHE A 111 5.85 22.21 5.84
C PHE A 111 7.33 22.38 6.24
N THR A 112 7.77 23.65 6.17
CA THR A 112 8.93 24.31 6.78
C THR A 112 10.35 23.95 6.31
N ILE A 113 10.86 24.77 5.37
CA ILE A 113 12.26 25.22 5.43
C ILE A 113 12.32 26.26 6.56
N PRO A 114 13.13 26.09 7.63
CA PRO A 114 13.36 27.18 8.56
C PRO A 114 14.24 28.24 7.88
N GLU A 115 13.60 29.29 7.36
CA GLU A 115 14.27 30.55 7.06
C GLU A 115 14.67 31.22 8.37
N SER A 116 15.83 30.86 8.92
CA SER A 116 16.57 31.69 9.88
C SER A 116 17.89 31.02 10.21
N ASN A 117 18.94 31.43 9.49
CA ASN A 117 20.29 31.72 10.02
C ASN A 117 21.29 32.06 8.89
N LEU A 118 20.86 32.77 7.83
CA LEU A 118 21.82 33.55 7.04
C LEU A 118 22.01 34.91 7.73
N SER A 119 22.81 34.92 8.80
CA SER A 119 23.41 36.17 9.29
C SER A 119 24.49 36.60 8.31
N LEU A 120 24.11 37.35 7.28
CA LEU A 120 25.04 38.13 6.46
C LEU A 120 25.46 39.37 7.24
N SER A 121 26.52 39.24 8.04
CA SER A 121 27.32 40.39 8.46
C SER A 121 28.40 40.64 7.41
N ILE A 122 28.05 41.31 6.32
CA ILE A 122 29.04 41.97 5.46
C ILE A 122 29.12 43.41 5.93
N ASN A 123 30.26 43.74 6.52
CA ASN A 123 30.60 45.05 7.03
C ASN A 123 30.80 46.00 5.83
N ILE A 124 29.80 46.82 5.52
CA ILE A 124 29.92 47.90 4.52
C ILE A 124 30.62 49.06 5.23
N GLY A 125 31.93 48.95 5.32
CA GLY A 125 32.75 49.93 6.03
C GLY A 125 34.22 49.58 5.95
N ASP A 126 34.74 49.37 4.74
CA ASP A 126 36.15 49.53 4.38
C ASP A 126 36.36 49.12 2.91
N PHE A 127 36.08 50.03 1.97
CA PHE A 127 36.81 50.11 0.68
C PHE A 127 36.48 51.41 -0.06
N VAL A 128 36.63 52.57 0.61
CA VAL A 128 36.88 53.85 -0.06
C VAL A 128 38.02 54.54 0.67
N LYS A 129 39.25 54.29 0.21
CA LYS A 129 40.33 55.26 0.14
C LYS A 129 41.40 54.79 -0.83
#